data_AF-A0A7L4ZWX0-F1
#
_entry.id   AF-A0A7L4ZWX0-F1
#
_cell.length_a   1.000
_cell.length_b   1.000
_cell.length_c   1.000
_cell.angle_alpha   90.00
_cell.angle_beta   90.00
_cell.angle_gamma   90.00
#
_symmetry.space_group_name_H-M   'P 1'
#
loop_
_entity.id
_entity.type
_entity.pdbx_description
1 polymer ?
#
loop_
_entity_poly.entity_id
_entity_poly.type
_entity_poly.pdbx_seq_one_letter_code
_entity_poly.pdbx_strand_id
1 'polypeptide(L)'
;MRKYYLLLLLLGLSLSHSFAQFQTAGTNRRYTLAQLAAASGGYVTQVGTGWQINDTIRLAATDTLSITTNETIRLAAAALVYVDGTLLINPPDSVKFTAINTATPWHSFTFSTTGSASRLRKTVIEYCAGVRLISSDIQLFNCEIRRCVPTINGRLIGSGALNASSSSPLIQGCRFVRNARSAIASPANGGASPTIRNCQFLLNNVENGNYPQINLGPGNPAQTILIQNCLVVGNVSTNVGGGIGLSNLLGSGGVTKAEVRGNIIRNNRYGITVTGSNYNTLITRNLIQDNNTNPNAATGGSGINFTGNTQTGVVSRNVISGNLWGVTMVKSGTTTNGMLISFGDATSTDSTNVGRNRLVNNGNGGTIYDFYNNAPDALKAENNDWGTNVAATVEAHIVHNPDNATLGLVDYQPFLTPLAARTAAPLTAALYPNPARNQATLQLPAAGRVHVALRDVAGRLVREADVTATPDGRAVLVLAGLKPGLYVYQAEQNGRLASGRLAVE
;
A
#
# COMPACT_ATOMS: atom_id res chain seq x y z
N MET A 1 -47.49 25.50 66.69
CA MET A 1 -47.64 24.41 65.70
C MET A 1 -47.26 24.93 64.31
N ARG A 2 -46.01 24.72 63.87
CA ARG A 2 -45.48 24.95 62.51
C ARG A 2 -43.95 24.96 62.66
N LYS A 3 -43.27 23.89 62.20
CA LYS A 3 -41.84 23.90 61.77
C LYS A 3 -41.17 22.52 61.57
N TYR A 4 -41.88 21.38 61.56
CA TYR A 4 -41.23 20.06 61.44
C TYR A 4 -41.75 19.15 60.31
N TYR A 5 -42.17 19.69 59.17
CA TYR A 5 -42.56 18.87 58.01
C TYR A 5 -41.77 19.14 56.72
N LEU A 6 -40.74 19.99 56.74
CA LEU A 6 -39.93 20.29 55.55
C LEU A 6 -38.57 19.58 55.51
N LEU A 7 -38.23 18.78 56.54
CA LEU A 7 -36.92 18.11 56.62
C LEU A 7 -36.92 16.64 56.16
N LEU A 8 -38.10 16.05 55.92
CA LEU A 8 -38.21 14.63 55.51
C LEU A 8 -38.38 14.41 54.00
N LEU A 9 -38.50 15.48 53.20
CA LEU A 9 -38.59 15.36 51.74
C LEU A 9 -37.23 15.51 51.01
N LEU A 10 -36.14 15.77 51.74
CA LEU A 10 -34.80 16.02 51.18
C LEU A 10 -33.80 14.87 51.36
N LEU A 11 -34.18 13.77 52.02
CA LEU A 11 -33.34 12.56 52.17
C LEU A 11 -33.64 11.46 51.12
N GLY A 12 -34.56 11.69 50.18
CA GLY A 12 -34.97 10.72 49.16
C GLY A 12 -34.35 10.91 47.77
N LEU A 13 -33.54 11.95 47.56
CA LEU A 13 -32.80 12.15 46.31
C LEU A 13 -31.46 11.44 46.41
N SER A 14 -31.48 10.12 46.24
CA SER A 14 -30.29 9.39 45.81
C SER A 14 -29.78 10.07 44.54
N LEU A 15 -28.64 10.75 44.67
CA LEU A 15 -27.81 11.27 43.58
C LEU A 15 -27.41 10.10 42.68
N SER A 16 -28.33 9.69 41.82
CA SER A 16 -27.99 8.97 40.59
C SER A 16 -27.22 9.98 39.76
N HIS A 17 -25.90 9.93 39.87
CA HIS A 17 -25.02 10.59 38.95
C HIS A 17 -25.28 9.94 37.59
N SER A 18 -26.22 10.49 36.82
CA SER A 18 -26.28 10.23 35.40
C SER A 18 -25.04 10.90 34.81
N PHE A 19 -23.90 10.20 34.88
CA PHE A 19 -22.83 10.56 33.98
C PHE A 19 -23.40 10.46 32.56
N ALA A 20 -23.13 11.43 31.71
CA ALA A 20 -23.46 11.36 30.28
C ALA A 20 -22.51 10.44 29.50
N GLN A 21 -21.53 9.85 30.19
CA GLN A 21 -20.51 8.94 29.67
C GLN A 21 -20.00 8.06 30.81
N PHE A 22 -19.72 6.78 30.56
CA PHE A 22 -19.08 5.91 31.56
C PHE A 22 -17.56 6.03 31.50
N GLN A 23 -16.88 6.06 32.64
CA GLN A 23 -15.43 5.96 32.72
C GLN A 23 -15.03 4.86 33.70
N THR A 24 -14.05 4.03 33.34
CA THR A 24 -13.47 3.07 34.30
C THR A 24 -12.75 3.81 35.44
N ALA A 25 -12.63 3.17 36.60
CA ALA A 25 -12.20 3.85 37.82
C ALA A 25 -10.73 4.31 37.83
N GLY A 26 -9.88 3.83 36.93
CA GLY A 26 -8.46 4.17 36.91
C GLY A 26 -7.68 3.48 38.05
N THR A 27 -8.08 2.28 38.43
CA THR A 27 -7.54 1.54 39.58
C THR A 27 -6.51 0.49 39.17
N ASN A 28 -5.86 0.69 38.01
CA ASN A 28 -4.90 -0.27 37.45
C ASN A 28 -5.51 -1.65 37.18
N ARG A 29 -6.81 -1.69 36.85
CA ARG A 29 -7.54 -2.94 36.66
C ARG A 29 -7.50 -3.38 35.20
N ARG A 30 -7.35 -4.68 34.98
CA ARG A 30 -7.56 -5.33 33.69
C ARG A 30 -8.97 -5.88 33.61
N TYR A 31 -9.79 -5.33 32.72
CA TYR A 31 -11.16 -5.73 32.45
C TYR A 31 -11.22 -6.71 31.28
N THR A 32 -12.05 -7.75 31.41
CA THR A 32 -12.71 -8.42 30.27
C THR A 32 -13.98 -7.65 29.88
N LEU A 33 -14.63 -8.00 28.76
CA LEU A 33 -15.93 -7.40 28.40
C LEU A 33 -17.01 -7.63 29.47
N ALA A 34 -17.06 -8.84 30.05
CA ALA A 34 -18.00 -9.15 31.13
C ALA A 34 -17.74 -8.31 32.39
N GLN A 35 -16.48 -8.12 32.77
CA GLN A 35 -16.11 -7.28 33.91
C GLN A 35 -16.39 -5.81 33.64
N LEU A 36 -16.17 -5.35 32.40
CA LEU A 36 -16.51 -4.00 31.99
C LEU A 36 -18.03 -3.80 32.04
N ALA A 37 -18.82 -4.73 31.51
CA ALA A 37 -20.28 -4.70 31.56
C ALA A 37 -20.80 -4.58 32.99
N ALA A 38 -20.31 -5.43 33.91
CA ALA A 38 -20.67 -5.39 35.32
C ALA A 38 -20.31 -4.06 36.00
N ALA A 39 -19.18 -3.44 35.63
CA ALA A 39 -18.75 -2.16 36.18
C ALA A 39 -19.47 -0.95 35.55
N SER A 40 -20.02 -1.11 34.34
CA SER A 40 -20.43 0.01 33.50
C SER A 40 -21.85 0.54 33.77
N GLY A 41 -22.62 -0.09 34.66
CA GLY A 41 -23.97 0.36 34.98
C GLY A 41 -24.93 0.39 33.77
N GLY A 42 -24.74 -0.52 32.80
CA GLY A 42 -25.58 -0.61 31.60
C GLY A 42 -25.02 0.09 30.35
N TYR A 43 -23.87 0.76 30.43
CA TYR A 43 -23.20 1.31 29.24
C TYR A 43 -22.63 0.23 28.34
N VAL A 44 -22.16 -0.87 28.91
CA VAL A 44 -21.76 -2.08 28.20
C VAL A 44 -22.68 -3.20 28.67
N THR A 45 -23.35 -3.85 27.73
CA THR A 45 -24.32 -4.91 28.01
C THR A 45 -24.08 -6.12 27.12
N GLN A 46 -24.41 -7.30 27.62
CA GLN A 46 -24.43 -8.51 26.81
C GLN A 46 -25.82 -8.65 26.17
N VAL A 47 -25.86 -8.87 24.85
CA VAL A 47 -27.10 -9.03 24.09
C VAL A 47 -26.98 -10.31 23.27
N GLY A 48 -27.72 -11.35 23.68
CA GLY A 48 -27.54 -12.69 23.14
C GLY A 48 -26.09 -13.17 23.28
N THR A 49 -25.47 -13.56 22.17
CA THR A 49 -24.06 -14.00 22.12
C THR A 49 -23.07 -12.86 21.83
N GLY A 50 -23.52 -11.61 21.77
CA GLY A 50 -22.68 -10.45 21.49
C GLY A 50 -22.73 -9.40 22.59
N TRP A 51 -22.04 -8.29 22.34
CA TRP A 51 -21.97 -7.16 23.25
C TRP A 51 -22.54 -5.91 22.60
N GLN A 52 -23.03 -5.00 23.43
CA GLN A 52 -23.52 -3.70 23.02
C GLN A 52 -22.90 -2.62 23.91
N ILE A 53 -22.40 -1.56 23.28
CA ILE A 53 -21.99 -0.31 23.92
C ILE A 53 -23.08 0.72 23.63
N ASN A 54 -23.83 1.08 24.67
CA ASN A 54 -25.06 1.87 24.57
C ASN A 54 -24.81 3.37 24.49
N ASP A 55 -23.67 3.84 24.97
CA ASP A 55 -23.25 5.24 24.91
C ASP A 55 -21.72 5.34 25.10
N THR A 56 -21.19 6.55 25.14
CA THR A 56 -19.77 6.85 25.26
C THR A 56 -19.15 6.19 26.50
N ILE A 57 -18.04 5.49 26.27
CA ILE A 57 -17.21 4.90 27.32
C ILE A 57 -15.79 5.44 27.24
N ARG A 58 -15.14 5.59 28.40
CA ARG A 58 -13.76 6.01 28.54
C ARG A 58 -12.97 5.01 29.38
N LEU A 59 -11.96 4.39 28.79
CA LEU A 59 -11.00 3.57 29.51
C LEU A 59 -9.95 4.49 30.14
N ALA A 60 -9.94 4.59 31.47
CA ALA A 60 -9.02 5.44 32.21
C ALA A 60 -7.55 5.05 32.04
N ALA A 61 -6.64 6.00 32.21
CA ALA A 61 -5.21 5.90 31.84
C ALA A 61 -4.45 4.69 32.40
N THR A 62 -4.82 4.21 33.57
CA THR A 62 -4.17 3.08 34.24
C THR A 62 -4.87 1.74 33.98
N ASP A 63 -6.09 1.76 33.45
CA ASP A 63 -6.87 0.55 33.24
C ASP A 63 -6.57 -0.10 31.88
N THR A 64 -6.85 -1.40 31.79
CA THR A 64 -6.71 -2.18 30.54
C THR A 64 -8.03 -2.84 30.19
N LEU A 65 -8.48 -2.74 28.93
CA LEU A 65 -9.50 -3.63 28.39
C LEU A 65 -8.82 -4.71 27.55
N SER A 66 -9.06 -5.98 27.90
CA SER A 66 -8.46 -7.14 27.27
C SER A 66 -9.53 -8.04 26.66
N ILE A 67 -9.47 -8.24 25.34
CA ILE A 67 -10.40 -9.09 24.58
C ILE A 67 -9.59 -10.20 23.90
N THR A 68 -9.78 -11.43 24.35
CA THR A 68 -9.02 -12.61 23.90
C THR A 68 -9.89 -13.68 23.25
N THR A 69 -11.18 -13.41 23.09
CA THR A 69 -12.21 -14.28 22.50
C THR A 69 -12.75 -13.64 21.23
N ASN A 70 -13.40 -14.44 20.38
CA ASN A 70 -14.09 -13.91 19.21
C ASN A 70 -15.33 -13.15 19.67
N GLU A 71 -15.48 -11.90 19.26
CA GLU A 71 -16.56 -11.04 19.76
C GLU A 71 -17.18 -10.20 18.64
N THR A 72 -18.47 -9.93 18.76
CA THR A 72 -19.14 -8.85 18.02
C THR A 72 -19.68 -7.84 19.02
N ILE A 73 -19.20 -6.61 18.90
CA ILE A 73 -19.52 -5.48 19.77
C ILE A 73 -20.25 -4.44 18.91
N ARG A 74 -21.51 -4.17 19.25
CA ARG A 74 -22.36 -3.21 18.54
C ARG A 74 -22.42 -1.90 19.31
N LEU A 75 -22.23 -0.78 18.63
CA LEU A 75 -22.20 0.54 19.25
C LEU A 75 -23.40 1.37 18.84
N ALA A 76 -24.00 2.06 19.80
CA ALA A 76 -25.07 3.00 19.56
C ALA A 76 -24.61 4.18 18.70
N ALA A 77 -25.59 4.87 18.09
CA ALA A 77 -25.32 6.05 17.28
C ALA A 77 -24.52 7.08 18.08
N ALA A 78 -23.48 7.64 17.46
CA ALA A 78 -22.58 8.61 18.08
C ALA A 78 -21.84 8.16 19.37
N ALA A 79 -21.92 6.88 19.77
CA ALA A 79 -21.14 6.37 20.91
C ALA A 79 -19.64 6.42 20.60
N LEU A 80 -18.86 6.99 21.52
CA LEU A 80 -17.40 7.11 21.44
C LEU A 80 -16.71 6.11 22.37
N VAL A 81 -15.68 5.42 21.87
CA VAL A 81 -14.77 4.65 22.72
C VAL A 81 -13.49 5.44 22.88
N TYR A 82 -13.36 6.11 24.02
CA TYR A 82 -12.17 6.89 24.37
C TYR A 82 -11.19 6.03 25.17
N VAL A 83 -9.93 6.01 24.76
CA VAL A 83 -8.89 5.13 25.32
C VAL A 83 -7.73 5.98 25.82
N ASP A 84 -7.74 6.28 27.12
CA ASP A 84 -6.54 6.75 27.81
C ASP A 84 -5.70 5.59 28.32
N GLY A 85 -6.34 4.49 28.73
CA GLY A 85 -5.68 3.28 29.18
C GLY A 85 -5.19 2.42 28.04
N THR A 86 -5.13 1.10 28.26
CA THR A 86 -4.63 0.16 27.25
C THR A 86 -5.74 -0.72 26.69
N LEU A 87 -5.91 -0.71 25.37
CA LEU A 87 -6.77 -1.68 24.67
C LEU A 87 -5.93 -2.81 24.09
N LEU A 88 -6.13 -4.03 24.59
CA LEU A 88 -5.46 -5.24 24.11
C LEU A 88 -6.48 -6.19 23.47
N ILE A 89 -6.34 -6.44 22.17
CA ILE A 89 -7.23 -7.34 21.42
C ILE A 89 -6.40 -8.40 20.72
N ASN A 90 -6.65 -9.67 21.03
CA ASN A 90 -5.99 -10.82 20.43
C ASN A 90 -6.87 -12.07 20.44
N PRO A 91 -7.89 -12.14 19.57
CA PRO A 91 -8.78 -13.29 19.45
C PRO A 91 -8.17 -14.44 18.62
N PRO A 92 -8.72 -15.66 18.74
CA PRO A 92 -8.40 -16.76 17.82
C PRO A 92 -8.70 -16.42 16.36
N ASP A 93 -9.88 -15.86 16.08
CA ASP A 93 -10.31 -15.44 14.74
C ASP A 93 -10.45 -13.92 14.64
N SER A 94 -11.48 -13.32 15.23
CA SER A 94 -11.73 -11.88 15.05
C SER A 94 -12.55 -11.23 16.16
N VAL A 95 -12.35 -9.92 16.35
CA VAL A 95 -13.24 -9.05 17.12
C VAL A 95 -13.78 -7.97 16.21
N LYS A 96 -15.10 -7.79 16.18
CA LYS A 96 -15.77 -6.83 15.31
C LYS A 96 -16.46 -5.72 16.11
N PHE A 97 -16.11 -4.48 15.84
CA PHE A 97 -16.81 -3.27 16.28
C PHE A 97 -17.62 -2.70 15.12
N THR A 98 -18.95 -2.62 15.29
CA THR A 98 -19.88 -2.14 14.26
C THR A 98 -21.00 -1.30 14.88
N ALA A 99 -21.68 -0.46 14.08
CA ALA A 99 -22.89 0.21 14.53
C ALA A 99 -24.03 -0.79 14.81
N ILE A 100 -24.91 -0.48 15.78
CA ILE A 100 -26.20 -1.16 15.95
C ILE A 100 -27.06 -0.98 14.69
N ASN A 101 -27.15 0.26 14.21
CA ASN A 101 -27.80 0.63 12.95
C ASN A 101 -26.78 1.31 12.04
N THR A 102 -26.50 0.70 10.89
CA THR A 102 -25.48 1.18 9.94
C THR A 102 -25.84 2.50 9.26
N ALA A 103 -27.12 2.89 9.28
CA ALA A 103 -27.58 4.21 8.82
C ALA A 103 -27.25 5.33 9.82
N THR A 104 -26.96 4.98 11.08
CA THR A 104 -26.56 5.92 12.15
C THR A 104 -25.24 5.46 12.76
N PRO A 105 -24.09 5.77 12.13
CA PRO A 105 -22.77 5.34 12.56
C PRO A 105 -22.45 5.71 14.03
N TRP A 106 -21.63 4.88 14.67
CA TRP A 106 -21.03 5.23 15.96
C TRP A 106 -19.86 6.20 15.77
N HIS A 107 -19.40 6.86 16.84
CA HIS A 107 -18.46 7.96 16.69
C HIS A 107 -17.07 7.48 16.23
N SER A 108 -16.21 7.02 17.13
CA SER A 108 -14.87 6.57 16.76
C SER A 108 -14.22 5.80 17.91
N PHE A 109 -13.08 5.18 17.63
CA PHE A 109 -12.06 5.06 18.67
C PHE A 109 -11.26 6.35 18.73
N THR A 110 -10.95 6.81 19.94
CA THR A 110 -9.99 7.90 20.15
C THR A 110 -8.97 7.47 21.18
N PHE A 111 -7.70 7.39 20.78
CA PHE A 111 -6.57 7.07 21.65
C PHE A 111 -5.83 8.36 22.00
N SER A 112 -5.64 8.60 23.30
CA SER A 112 -4.82 9.70 23.78
C SER A 112 -3.34 9.28 23.90
N THR A 113 -2.50 10.21 24.33
CA THR A 113 -1.06 9.98 24.51
C THR A 113 -0.75 8.77 25.39
N THR A 114 -1.52 8.57 26.47
CA THR A 114 -1.34 7.45 27.40
C THR A 114 -1.82 6.11 26.82
N GLY A 115 -2.59 6.14 25.73
CA GLY A 115 -3.12 4.96 25.06
C GLY A 115 -2.11 4.18 24.21
N SER A 116 -0.86 4.65 24.10
CA SER A 116 0.16 4.11 23.19
C SER A 116 0.52 2.64 23.40
N ALA A 117 0.26 2.08 24.60
CA ALA A 117 0.48 0.66 24.88
C ALA A 117 -0.56 -0.27 24.19
N SER A 118 -1.58 0.30 23.53
CA SER A 118 -2.66 -0.45 22.89
C SER A 118 -2.18 -1.26 21.69
N ARG A 119 -2.69 -2.49 21.60
CA ARG A 119 -2.36 -3.45 20.55
C ARG A 119 -3.62 -4.15 20.09
N LEU A 120 -3.98 -3.94 18.83
CA LEU A 120 -5.16 -4.54 18.22
C LEU A 120 -4.71 -5.57 17.18
N ARG A 121 -5.21 -6.80 17.31
CA ARG A 121 -4.95 -7.90 16.38
C ARG A 121 -6.28 -8.45 15.87
N LYS A 122 -6.38 -8.67 14.56
CA LYS A 122 -7.56 -9.28 13.92
C LYS A 122 -8.87 -8.55 14.27
N THR A 123 -8.80 -7.22 14.35
CA THR A 123 -9.94 -6.37 14.70
C THR A 123 -10.60 -5.81 13.44
N VAL A 124 -11.91 -5.94 13.34
CA VAL A 124 -12.73 -5.29 12.31
C VAL A 124 -13.39 -4.05 12.92
N ILE A 125 -13.23 -2.90 12.28
CA ILE A 125 -13.82 -1.62 12.69
C ILE A 125 -14.63 -1.09 11.50
N GLU A 126 -15.95 -0.96 11.67
CA GLU A 126 -16.84 -0.54 10.58
C GLU A 126 -18.01 0.35 11.02
N TYR A 127 -18.55 1.09 10.05
CA TYR A 127 -19.70 1.99 10.23
C TYR A 127 -19.53 2.99 11.38
N CYS A 128 -18.39 3.69 11.37
CA CYS A 128 -18.05 4.76 12.31
C CYS A 128 -17.29 5.90 11.64
N ALA A 129 -16.92 6.93 12.40
CA ALA A 129 -15.96 7.94 11.96
C ALA A 129 -14.48 7.59 12.15
N GLY A 130 -14.18 6.30 12.25
CA GLY A 130 -12.83 5.75 12.17
C GLY A 130 -12.10 5.69 13.51
N VAL A 131 -10.78 5.77 13.43
CA VAL A 131 -9.85 5.70 14.56
C VAL A 131 -9.04 7.00 14.60
N ARG A 132 -8.90 7.59 15.78
CA ARG A 132 -8.13 8.81 16.00
C ARG A 132 -7.00 8.55 16.98
N LEU A 133 -5.79 8.90 16.59
CA LEU A 133 -4.60 8.86 17.43
C LEU A 133 -4.16 10.30 17.70
N ILE A 134 -4.03 10.63 18.98
CA ILE A 134 -3.58 11.93 19.45
C ILE A 134 -2.31 11.68 20.25
N SER A 135 -1.16 11.87 19.60
CA SER A 135 0.15 11.55 20.16
C SER A 135 0.26 10.11 20.68
N SER A 136 -0.33 9.16 19.96
CA SER A 136 -0.52 7.78 20.41
C SER A 136 0.04 6.77 19.41
N ASP A 137 1.05 6.01 19.83
CA ASP A 137 1.81 5.10 18.97
C ASP A 137 1.32 3.66 19.08
N ILE A 138 0.03 3.45 18.81
CA ILE A 138 -0.59 2.12 18.92
C ILE A 138 -0.08 1.15 17.84
N GLN A 139 -0.33 -0.14 18.07
CA GLN A 139 -0.02 -1.20 17.10
C GLN A 139 -1.29 -1.85 16.54
N LEU A 140 -1.40 -1.91 15.21
CA LEU A 140 -2.47 -2.57 14.47
C LEU A 140 -1.89 -3.73 13.65
N PHE A 141 -2.34 -4.95 13.92
CA PHE A 141 -1.93 -6.15 13.18
C PHE A 141 -3.14 -6.86 12.59
N ASN A 142 -3.11 -7.12 11.28
CA ASN A 142 -4.15 -7.90 10.60
C ASN A 142 -5.58 -7.38 10.85
N CYS A 143 -5.74 -6.06 11.01
CA CYS A 143 -7.02 -5.42 11.25
C CYS A 143 -7.69 -5.01 9.92
N GLU A 144 -9.01 -4.84 9.93
CA GLU A 144 -9.76 -4.28 8.82
C GLU A 144 -10.54 -3.04 9.27
N ILE A 145 -10.30 -1.89 8.63
CA ILE A 145 -11.03 -0.64 8.88
C ILE A 145 -11.78 -0.26 7.61
N ARG A 146 -13.11 -0.30 7.66
CA ARG A 146 -13.93 -0.21 6.43
C ARG A 146 -15.21 0.57 6.62
N ARG A 147 -15.70 1.15 5.53
CA ARG A 147 -16.99 1.87 5.49
C ARG A 147 -17.10 2.94 6.58
N CYS A 148 -15.97 3.57 6.93
CA CYS A 148 -15.97 4.70 7.83
C CYS A 148 -16.49 5.96 7.11
N VAL A 149 -17.22 6.79 7.85
CA VAL A 149 -17.75 8.10 7.42
C VAL A 149 -16.87 9.23 7.97
N PRO A 150 -16.85 10.44 7.38
CA PRO A 150 -16.03 11.53 7.91
C PRO A 150 -16.74 12.33 9.01
N THR A 151 -18.07 12.29 9.02
CA THR A 151 -18.92 13.14 9.85
C THR A 151 -19.86 12.35 10.75
N ILE A 152 -20.06 12.85 11.96
CA ILE A 152 -21.07 12.38 12.92
C ILE A 152 -21.88 13.61 13.33
N ASN A 153 -23.21 13.53 13.26
CA ASN A 153 -24.12 14.64 13.60
C ASN A 153 -23.73 15.98 12.93
N GLY A 154 -23.40 15.94 11.63
CA GLY A 154 -23.00 17.12 10.85
C GLY A 154 -21.60 17.66 11.14
N ARG A 155 -20.86 17.10 12.09
CA ARG A 155 -19.51 17.54 12.45
C ARG A 155 -18.44 16.65 11.82
N LEU A 156 -17.44 17.26 11.20
CA LEU A 156 -16.25 16.56 10.72
C LEU A 156 -15.42 16.01 11.90
N ILE A 157 -15.18 14.70 11.88
CA ILE A 157 -14.42 13.99 12.92
C ILE A 157 -12.99 13.69 12.47
N GLY A 158 -12.81 13.38 11.18
CA GLY A 158 -11.50 13.07 10.60
C GLY A 158 -11.53 13.01 9.07
N SER A 159 -10.34 13.05 8.46
CA SER A 159 -10.15 13.01 7.00
C SER A 159 -9.59 11.67 6.51
N GLY A 160 -9.35 10.73 7.43
CA GLY A 160 -9.04 9.34 7.13
C GLY A 160 -9.84 8.37 8.01
N ALA A 161 -9.86 7.09 7.63
CA ALA A 161 -10.40 6.03 8.48
C ALA A 161 -9.51 5.77 9.72
N LEU A 162 -8.21 6.04 9.58
CA LEU A 162 -7.25 6.19 10.68
C LEU A 162 -6.60 7.58 10.58
N ASN A 163 -6.72 8.38 11.62
CA ASN A 163 -6.14 9.72 11.70
C ASN A 163 -4.99 9.71 12.70
N ALA A 164 -3.76 9.89 12.21
CA ALA A 164 -2.55 9.92 13.02
C ALA A 164 -2.10 11.37 13.25
N SER A 165 -2.45 11.95 14.39
CA SER A 165 -2.00 13.30 14.77
C SER A 165 -0.82 13.19 15.72
N SER A 166 0.34 13.76 15.35
CA SER A 166 1.55 13.71 16.17
C SER A 166 1.95 12.28 16.58
N SER A 167 1.66 11.29 15.74
CA SER A 167 1.76 9.86 16.07
C SER A 167 2.56 9.10 15.01
N SER A 168 3.22 8.02 15.45
CA SER A 168 4.04 7.10 14.67
C SER A 168 3.59 5.65 14.89
N PRO A 169 2.31 5.30 14.61
CA PRO A 169 1.79 3.96 14.85
C PRO A 169 2.44 2.91 13.94
N LEU A 170 2.43 1.66 14.40
CA LEU A 170 2.78 0.50 13.58
C LEU A 170 1.51 -0.13 13.01
N ILE A 171 1.41 -0.17 11.69
CA ILE A 171 0.26 -0.67 10.94
C ILE A 171 0.74 -1.77 10.01
N GLN A 172 0.42 -3.02 10.34
CA GLN A 172 0.96 -4.18 9.63
C GLN A 172 -0.13 -5.18 9.23
N GLY A 173 -0.11 -5.64 7.98
CA GLY A 173 -1.05 -6.68 7.51
C GLY A 173 -2.51 -6.22 7.47
N CYS A 174 -2.76 -4.91 7.56
CA CYS A 174 -4.10 -4.35 7.71
C CYS A 174 -4.79 -4.09 6.36
N ARG A 175 -6.12 -4.01 6.39
CA ARG A 175 -6.97 -3.73 5.23
C ARG A 175 -7.79 -2.46 5.48
N PHE A 176 -7.80 -1.56 4.52
CA PHE A 176 -8.63 -0.35 4.54
C PHE A 176 -9.52 -0.34 3.31
N VAL A 177 -10.83 -0.45 3.51
CA VAL A 177 -11.75 -0.78 2.42
C VAL A 177 -12.95 0.17 2.37
N ARG A 178 -13.16 0.81 1.22
CA ARG A 178 -14.36 1.62 0.93
C ARG A 178 -14.70 2.64 2.02
N ASN A 179 -13.68 3.27 2.60
CA ASN A 179 -13.88 4.39 3.51
C ASN A 179 -14.27 5.65 2.72
N ALA A 180 -15.05 6.53 3.34
CA ALA A 180 -15.55 7.75 2.70
C ALA A 180 -14.45 8.63 2.14
N ARG A 181 -13.34 8.78 2.89
CA ARG A 181 -12.14 9.56 2.52
C ARG A 181 -10.90 8.66 2.49
N SER A 182 -9.72 9.23 2.73
CA SER A 182 -8.44 8.53 2.87
C SER A 182 -8.56 7.32 3.80
N ALA A 183 -7.76 6.30 3.57
CA ALA A 183 -7.61 5.23 4.55
C ALA A 183 -6.85 5.72 5.79
N ILE A 184 -5.70 6.36 5.55
CA ILE A 184 -4.85 6.94 6.59
C ILE A 184 -4.66 8.41 6.29
N ALA A 185 -4.83 9.26 7.29
CA ALA A 185 -4.58 10.69 7.21
C ALA A 185 -3.73 11.18 8.38
N SER A 186 -2.88 12.19 8.14
CA SER A 186 -2.28 13.01 9.21
C SER A 186 -2.50 14.50 8.93
N PRO A 187 -2.48 15.36 9.97
CA PRO A 187 -2.73 16.77 9.79
C PRO A 187 -1.53 17.48 9.13
N ALA A 188 -1.80 18.57 8.41
CA ALA A 188 -0.75 19.35 7.75
C ALA A 188 0.16 20.14 8.72
N ASN A 189 -0.26 20.32 9.98
CA ASN A 189 0.42 21.11 11.01
C ASN A 189 1.00 20.25 12.16
N GLY A 190 0.98 18.91 12.05
CA GLY A 190 1.49 18.01 13.09
C GLY A 190 2.28 16.87 12.49
N GLY A 191 3.51 16.67 12.98
CA GLY A 191 4.42 15.64 12.47
C GLY A 191 3.93 14.22 12.72
N ALA A 192 3.68 13.43 11.69
CA ALA A 192 3.31 12.01 11.84
C ALA A 192 4.22 11.11 11.00
N SER A 193 4.85 10.11 11.64
CA SER A 193 5.77 9.19 10.97
C SER A 193 5.33 7.71 11.11
N PRO A 194 4.14 7.34 10.59
CA PRO A 194 3.65 5.96 10.70
C PRO A 194 4.55 4.97 9.95
N THR A 195 4.62 3.74 10.48
CA THR A 195 5.16 2.58 9.76
C THR A 195 4.01 1.74 9.23
N ILE A 196 3.85 1.70 7.91
CA ILE A 196 2.79 1.01 7.18
C ILE A 196 3.43 -0.12 6.37
N ARG A 197 3.13 -1.37 6.70
CA ARG A 197 3.75 -2.55 6.04
C ARG A 197 2.75 -3.63 5.67
N ASN A 198 2.90 -4.21 4.49
CA ASN A 198 2.10 -5.37 4.05
C ASN A 198 0.58 -5.12 4.12
N CYS A 199 0.13 -3.88 3.87
CA CYS A 199 -1.26 -3.47 3.99
C CYS A 199 -1.97 -3.40 2.63
N GLN A 200 -3.30 -3.42 2.66
CA GLN A 200 -4.13 -3.26 1.47
C GLN A 200 -5.06 -2.05 1.63
N PHE A 201 -5.05 -1.17 0.64
CA PHE A 201 -5.87 0.04 0.56
C PHE A 201 -6.73 -0.07 -0.68
N LEU A 202 -8.02 -0.37 -0.48
CA LEU A 202 -8.92 -0.80 -1.54
C LEU A 202 -10.13 0.10 -1.61
N LEU A 203 -10.24 0.83 -2.72
CA LEU A 203 -11.47 1.54 -3.10
C LEU A 203 -11.92 2.58 -2.06
N ASN A 204 -11.00 3.14 -1.26
CA ASN A 204 -11.33 4.25 -0.36
C ASN A 204 -11.57 5.53 -1.18
N ASN A 205 -11.99 6.59 -0.49
CA ASN A 205 -12.48 7.82 -1.11
C ASN A 205 -13.79 7.61 -1.89
N VAL A 206 -14.79 6.97 -1.25
CA VAL A 206 -16.11 6.77 -1.87
C VAL A 206 -16.92 8.06 -1.98
N GLU A 207 -16.57 9.13 -1.24
CA GLU A 207 -17.21 10.45 -1.40
C GLU A 207 -16.68 11.24 -2.61
N ASN A 208 -15.68 10.69 -3.32
CA ASN A 208 -15.06 11.32 -4.48
C ASN A 208 -14.57 12.75 -4.18
N GLY A 209 -13.80 12.90 -3.09
CA GLY A 209 -13.08 14.14 -2.78
C GLY A 209 -11.59 14.05 -3.12
N ASN A 210 -10.85 15.16 -3.04
CA ASN A 210 -9.40 15.16 -3.30
C ASN A 210 -8.62 14.57 -2.11
N TYR A 211 -8.81 13.27 -1.88
CA TYR A 211 -8.24 12.53 -0.77
C TYR A 211 -7.49 11.31 -1.32
N PRO A 212 -6.15 11.26 -1.21
CA PRO A 212 -5.43 10.05 -1.58
C PRO A 212 -5.74 8.90 -0.62
N GLN A 213 -5.48 7.66 -1.03
CA GLN A 213 -5.64 6.48 -0.18
C GLN A 213 -4.81 6.64 1.12
N ILE A 214 -3.57 7.09 0.99
CA ILE A 214 -2.69 7.46 2.10
C ILE A 214 -2.37 8.94 1.98
N ASN A 215 -2.75 9.75 2.97
CA ASN A 215 -2.62 11.20 2.97
C ASN A 215 -1.81 11.70 4.17
N LEU A 216 -0.51 11.88 4.01
CA LEU A 216 0.36 12.26 5.12
C LEU A 216 0.87 13.68 4.94
N GLY A 217 0.71 14.48 5.99
CA GLY A 217 1.36 15.77 6.18
C GLY A 217 2.88 15.63 6.45
N PRO A 218 3.50 16.65 7.05
CA PRO A 218 4.89 16.57 7.50
C PRO A 218 5.09 15.41 8.48
N GLY A 219 6.27 14.80 8.46
CA GLY A 219 6.69 13.78 9.43
C GLY A 219 7.52 14.37 10.57
N ASN A 220 7.76 13.55 11.60
CA ASN A 220 8.76 13.86 12.61
C ASN A 220 10.17 13.71 11.99
N PRO A 221 11.05 14.73 12.00
CA PRO A 221 12.39 14.64 11.40
C PRO A 221 13.29 13.53 12.00
N ALA A 222 13.00 13.10 13.23
CA ALA A 222 13.71 12.02 13.91
C ALA A 222 13.23 10.61 13.48
N GLN A 223 12.10 10.50 12.75
CA GLN A 223 11.48 9.23 12.39
C GLN A 223 11.07 9.21 10.91
N THR A 224 11.41 8.13 10.22
CA THR A 224 11.04 7.94 8.82
C THR A 224 9.57 7.52 8.69
N ILE A 225 8.80 8.23 7.85
CA ILE A 225 7.55 7.68 7.31
C ILE A 225 7.92 6.47 6.45
N LEU A 226 7.35 5.31 6.74
CA LEU A 226 7.63 4.10 5.96
C LEU A 226 6.34 3.52 5.40
N ILE A 227 6.25 3.42 4.07
CA ILE A 227 5.17 2.77 3.34
C ILE A 227 5.77 1.65 2.50
N GLN A 228 5.56 0.41 2.93
CA GLN A 228 6.26 -0.74 2.35
C GLN A 228 5.37 -1.93 2.03
N ASN A 229 5.60 -2.55 0.87
CA ASN A 229 4.95 -3.80 0.45
C ASN A 229 3.41 -3.72 0.50
N CYS A 230 2.85 -2.55 0.22
CA CYS A 230 1.41 -2.33 0.25
C CYS A 230 0.78 -2.44 -1.14
N LEU A 231 -0.50 -2.83 -1.15
CA LEU A 231 -1.35 -2.75 -2.33
C LEU A 231 -2.26 -1.52 -2.20
N VAL A 232 -2.16 -0.56 -3.11
CA VAL A 232 -2.92 0.70 -3.13
C VAL A 232 -3.73 0.76 -4.42
N VAL A 233 -5.03 0.49 -4.32
CA VAL A 233 -5.95 0.43 -5.46
C VAL A 233 -7.08 1.41 -5.28
N GLY A 234 -7.13 2.41 -6.16
CA GLY A 234 -8.21 3.39 -6.18
C GLY A 234 -9.51 2.80 -6.72
N ASN A 235 -10.60 3.52 -6.48
CA ASN A 235 -11.92 3.13 -6.95
C ASN A 235 -12.15 3.70 -8.35
N VAL A 236 -12.24 2.87 -9.39
CA VAL A 236 -12.48 3.32 -10.78
C VAL A 236 -13.83 4.01 -10.98
N SER A 237 -14.76 3.88 -10.03
CA SER A 237 -16.04 4.62 -10.03
C SER A 237 -15.90 6.04 -9.45
N THR A 238 -14.74 6.39 -8.88
CA THR A 238 -14.39 7.74 -8.43
C THR A 238 -13.10 8.15 -9.13
N ASN A 239 -12.91 9.45 -9.38
CA ASN A 239 -11.78 9.90 -10.20
C ASN A 239 -10.92 10.95 -9.51
N VAL A 240 -11.30 11.47 -8.34
CA VAL A 240 -10.47 12.51 -7.70
C VAL A 240 -9.51 11.99 -6.60
N GLY A 241 -9.61 10.72 -6.21
CA GLY A 241 -8.75 10.12 -5.18
C GLY A 241 -7.38 9.69 -5.69
N GLY A 242 -6.30 10.21 -5.09
CA GLY A 242 -4.92 9.80 -5.38
C GLY A 242 -4.49 8.50 -4.69
N GLY A 243 -3.30 8.00 -5.02
CA GLY A 243 -2.69 6.85 -4.37
C GLY A 243 -2.06 7.21 -3.04
N ILE A 244 -0.82 7.72 -3.07
CA ILE A 244 -0.04 8.15 -1.90
C ILE A 244 0.26 9.65 -2.02
N GLY A 245 -0.16 10.44 -1.04
CA GLY A 245 0.20 11.85 -0.90
C GLY A 245 1.09 12.09 0.31
N LEU A 246 2.24 12.69 0.07
CA LEU A 246 3.14 13.25 1.08
C LEU A 246 3.17 14.75 0.89
N SER A 247 2.79 15.54 1.90
CA SER A 247 2.62 16.98 1.71
C SER A 247 3.07 17.84 2.89
N ASN A 248 3.83 18.90 2.59
CA ASN A 248 4.24 19.94 3.53
C ASN A 248 3.70 21.29 3.05
N LEU A 249 2.38 21.44 3.11
CA LEU A 249 1.66 22.60 2.54
C LEU A 249 1.72 23.84 3.44
N LEU A 250 2.03 23.67 4.73
CA LEU A 250 2.11 24.77 5.71
C LEU A 250 3.55 25.20 6.00
N GLY A 251 4.53 24.69 5.24
CA GLY A 251 5.92 25.15 5.33
C GLY A 251 6.65 24.76 6.61
N SER A 252 6.38 23.56 7.16
CA SER A 252 7.15 23.02 8.28
C SER A 252 8.65 23.02 7.94
N GLY A 253 9.47 23.56 8.85
CA GLY A 253 10.92 23.68 8.66
C GLY A 253 11.68 22.36 8.83
N GLY A 254 11.10 21.37 9.51
CA GLY A 254 11.73 20.06 9.69
C GLY A 254 11.73 19.23 8.41
N VAL A 255 12.87 18.63 8.06
CA VAL A 255 12.98 17.74 6.91
C VAL A 255 12.29 16.41 7.20
N THR A 256 11.21 16.14 6.46
CA THR A 256 10.49 14.86 6.54
C THR A 256 11.24 13.79 5.77
N LYS A 257 11.60 12.69 6.43
CA LYS A 257 12.16 11.50 5.79
C LYS A 257 11.04 10.54 5.43
N ALA A 258 10.96 10.11 4.18
CA ALA A 258 9.95 9.16 3.72
C ALA A 258 10.52 8.08 2.82
N GLU A 259 10.21 6.83 3.12
CA GLU A 259 10.55 5.65 2.32
C GLU A 259 9.26 5.03 1.79
N VAL A 260 9.09 5.04 0.46
CA VAL A 260 7.97 4.41 -0.24
C VAL A 260 8.54 3.28 -1.09
N ARG A 261 8.41 2.02 -0.62
CA ARG A 261 9.08 0.89 -1.27
C ARG A 261 8.29 -0.40 -1.45
N GLY A 262 8.49 -1.08 -2.57
CA GLY A 262 7.90 -2.41 -2.78
C GLY A 262 6.37 -2.39 -2.94
N ASN A 263 5.76 -1.23 -3.19
CA ASN A 263 4.30 -1.10 -3.25
C ASN A 263 3.77 -1.33 -4.67
N ILE A 264 2.51 -1.75 -4.77
CA ILE A 264 1.74 -1.77 -6.02
C ILE A 264 0.68 -0.67 -5.92
N ILE A 265 0.72 0.31 -6.83
CA ILE A 265 -0.11 1.51 -6.80
C ILE A 265 -0.80 1.66 -8.15
N ARG A 266 -2.12 1.48 -8.19
CA ARG A 266 -2.88 1.51 -9.44
C ARG A 266 -4.31 2.01 -9.34
N ASN A 267 -4.87 2.41 -10.47
CA ASN A 267 -6.26 2.83 -10.61
C ASN A 267 -6.63 3.99 -9.66
N ASN A 268 -5.69 4.92 -9.43
CA ASN A 268 -5.93 6.17 -8.71
C ASN A 268 -5.89 7.36 -9.68
N ARG A 269 -6.23 8.55 -9.18
CA ARG A 269 -6.04 9.81 -9.92
C ARG A 269 -4.56 10.04 -10.28
N TYR A 270 -3.65 9.69 -9.37
CA TYR A 270 -2.20 9.77 -9.50
C TYR A 270 -1.58 8.69 -8.60
N GLY A 271 -0.36 8.26 -8.88
CA GLY A 271 0.33 7.22 -8.10
C GLY A 271 0.87 7.76 -6.77
N ILE A 272 1.98 8.49 -6.82
CA ILE A 272 2.64 9.11 -5.66
C ILE A 272 2.78 10.61 -5.91
N THR A 273 2.43 11.45 -4.94
CA THR A 273 2.78 12.88 -4.96
C THR A 273 3.59 13.26 -3.73
N VAL A 274 4.63 14.06 -3.94
CA VAL A 274 5.41 14.72 -2.89
C VAL A 274 5.28 16.23 -3.12
N THR A 275 4.58 16.91 -2.22
CA THR A 275 4.19 18.30 -2.41
C THR A 275 4.70 19.20 -1.27
N GLY A 276 5.19 20.37 -1.61
CA GLY A 276 5.83 21.30 -0.68
C GLY A 276 7.32 21.01 -0.47
N SER A 277 7.94 21.83 0.37
CA SER A 277 9.38 21.81 0.64
C SER A 277 9.77 20.84 1.77
N ASN A 278 11.07 20.64 1.98
CA ASN A 278 11.65 19.92 3.12
C ASN A 278 11.25 18.44 3.20
N TYR A 279 11.33 17.74 2.07
CA TYR A 279 11.26 16.29 2.02
C TYR A 279 12.60 15.70 1.61
N ASN A 280 12.97 14.59 2.24
CA ASN A 280 14.00 13.66 1.77
C ASN A 280 13.31 12.31 1.52
N THR A 281 13.22 11.91 0.25
CA THR A 281 12.41 10.75 -0.17
C THR A 281 13.26 9.65 -0.79
N LEU A 282 12.97 8.40 -0.44
CA LEU A 282 13.42 7.22 -1.16
C LEU A 282 12.20 6.50 -1.71
N ILE A 283 12.01 6.57 -3.03
CA ILE A 283 10.92 5.89 -3.74
C ILE A 283 11.53 4.76 -4.54
N THR A 284 11.38 3.51 -4.10
CA THR A 284 12.10 2.39 -4.72
C THR A 284 11.33 1.09 -4.84
N ARG A 285 11.53 0.34 -5.93
CA ARG A 285 10.90 -0.98 -6.14
C ARG A 285 9.37 -0.96 -6.13
N ASN A 286 8.75 0.15 -6.51
CA ASN A 286 7.29 0.22 -6.64
C ASN A 286 6.84 -0.12 -8.06
N LEU A 287 5.66 -0.71 -8.17
CA LEU A 287 4.91 -0.89 -9.40
C LEU A 287 3.78 0.15 -9.43
N ILE A 288 3.90 1.16 -10.29
CA ILE A 288 3.02 2.34 -10.34
C ILE A 288 2.36 2.38 -11.72
N GLN A 289 1.12 1.90 -11.79
CA GLN A 289 0.47 1.62 -13.06
C GLN A 289 -0.94 2.17 -13.14
N ASP A 290 -1.36 2.60 -14.33
CA ASP A 290 -2.76 2.91 -14.63
C ASP A 290 -3.39 3.90 -13.62
N ASN A 291 -2.60 4.84 -13.12
CA ASN A 291 -3.11 5.91 -12.26
C ASN A 291 -3.61 7.05 -13.15
N ASN A 292 -4.72 6.81 -13.83
CA ASN A 292 -5.30 7.66 -14.86
C ASN A 292 -6.83 7.79 -14.73
N THR A 293 -7.40 7.52 -13.55
CA THR A 293 -8.87 7.52 -13.37
C THR A 293 -9.50 8.89 -13.61
N ASN A 294 -8.74 9.97 -13.41
CA ASN A 294 -9.09 11.29 -13.90
C ASN A 294 -8.47 11.49 -15.29
N PRO A 295 -9.26 11.63 -16.36
CA PRO A 295 -8.74 11.82 -17.71
C PRO A 295 -8.14 13.23 -17.93
N ASN A 296 -8.39 14.18 -17.02
CA ASN A 296 -7.84 15.53 -17.12
C ASN A 296 -6.37 15.55 -16.64
N ALA A 297 -5.46 15.46 -17.60
CA ALA A 297 -4.00 15.49 -17.41
C ALA A 297 -3.50 16.76 -16.71
N ALA A 298 -4.21 17.89 -16.77
CA ALA A 298 -3.84 19.12 -16.07
C ALA A 298 -4.06 19.04 -14.55
N THR A 299 -4.85 18.07 -14.09
CA THR A 299 -5.24 17.94 -12.68
C THR A 299 -4.80 16.61 -12.07
N GLY A 300 -4.16 15.71 -12.82
CA GLY A 300 -3.74 14.43 -12.28
C GLY A 300 -3.05 13.57 -13.32
N GLY A 301 -2.95 12.29 -13.01
CA GLY A 301 -2.48 11.26 -13.91
C GLY A 301 -0.99 10.97 -13.84
N SER A 302 -0.23 11.65 -12.97
CA SER A 302 1.19 11.33 -12.78
C SER A 302 1.37 10.00 -12.06
N GLY A 303 2.28 9.16 -12.55
CA GLY A 303 2.79 8.02 -11.80
C GLY A 303 3.50 8.51 -10.53
N ILE A 304 4.47 9.41 -10.69
CA ILE A 304 5.12 10.13 -9.59
C ILE A 304 5.10 11.63 -9.89
N ASN A 305 4.68 12.44 -8.93
CA ASN A 305 4.71 13.90 -9.01
C ASN A 305 5.53 14.49 -7.86
N PHE A 306 6.46 15.40 -8.20
CA PHE A 306 7.12 16.28 -7.25
C PHE A 306 6.67 17.71 -7.52
N THR A 307 6.18 18.39 -6.50
CA THR A 307 5.81 19.80 -6.58
C THR A 307 6.39 20.55 -5.39
N GLY A 308 7.43 21.37 -5.59
CA GLY A 308 8.16 21.98 -4.48
C GLY A 308 9.40 22.75 -4.92
N ASN A 309 10.25 23.09 -3.96
CA ASN A 309 11.52 23.79 -4.23
C ASN A 309 12.75 23.09 -3.63
N THR A 310 12.69 22.61 -2.39
CA THR A 310 13.87 22.09 -1.65
C THR A 310 13.83 20.59 -1.40
N GLN A 311 13.06 19.87 -2.22
CA GLN A 311 12.92 18.42 -2.08
C GLN A 311 14.22 17.73 -2.49
N THR A 312 14.60 16.71 -1.75
CA THR A 312 15.78 15.87 -2.01
C THR A 312 15.35 14.40 -2.03
N GLY A 313 16.11 13.54 -2.70
CA GLY A 313 15.80 12.12 -2.67
C GLY A 313 16.32 11.31 -3.83
N VAL A 314 15.97 10.04 -3.79
CA VAL A 314 16.32 9.03 -4.78
C VAL A 314 15.06 8.29 -5.23
N VAL A 315 14.89 8.18 -6.55
CA VAL A 315 13.86 7.39 -7.20
C VAL A 315 14.56 6.30 -8.03
N SER A 316 14.47 5.05 -7.60
CA SER A 316 15.21 3.96 -8.26
C SER A 316 14.45 2.65 -8.28
N ARG A 317 14.66 1.83 -9.31
CA ARG A 317 14.11 0.47 -9.41
C ARG A 317 12.58 0.38 -9.47
N ASN A 318 11.89 1.47 -9.82
CA ASN A 318 10.44 1.46 -9.96
C ASN A 318 10.02 1.03 -11.38
N VAL A 319 8.79 0.56 -11.53
CA VAL A 319 8.14 0.38 -12.82
C VAL A 319 6.97 1.36 -12.88
N ILE A 320 6.99 2.27 -13.86
CA ILE A 320 6.05 3.37 -14.00
C ILE A 320 5.45 3.29 -15.42
N SER A 321 4.19 2.92 -15.54
CA SER A 321 3.57 2.68 -16.85
C SER A 321 2.06 2.92 -16.91
N GLY A 322 1.52 3.31 -18.07
CA GLY A 322 0.07 3.43 -18.25
C GLY A 322 -0.58 4.62 -17.52
N ASN A 323 0.22 5.49 -16.92
CA ASN A 323 -0.24 6.72 -16.30
C ASN A 323 -0.40 7.83 -17.38
N LEU A 324 -1.06 8.95 -17.09
CA LEU A 324 -1.12 10.08 -18.05
C LEU A 324 0.23 10.79 -18.20
N TRP A 325 1.01 10.76 -17.12
CA TRP A 325 2.40 11.22 -17.06
C TRP A 325 3.22 10.19 -16.29
N GLY A 326 4.43 9.87 -16.72
CA GLY A 326 5.29 8.96 -15.96
C GLY A 326 5.77 9.64 -14.68
N VAL A 327 6.62 10.66 -14.86
CA VAL A 327 7.10 11.55 -13.80
C VAL A 327 6.77 13.00 -14.16
N THR A 328 6.30 13.79 -13.19
CA THR A 328 6.18 15.24 -13.31
C THR A 328 6.98 15.94 -12.22
N MET A 329 7.83 16.88 -12.63
CA MET A 329 8.57 17.76 -11.73
C MET A 329 8.04 19.17 -11.89
N VAL A 330 7.56 19.81 -10.83
CA VAL A 330 6.95 21.14 -10.89
C VAL A 330 7.53 22.02 -9.80
N LYS A 331 8.15 23.15 -10.17
CA LYS A 331 8.66 24.09 -9.18
C LYS A 331 7.53 24.96 -8.61
N SER A 332 7.53 25.18 -7.29
CA SER A 332 6.52 26.02 -6.61
C SER A 332 7.15 27.27 -6.00
N GLY A 333 7.61 28.22 -6.82
CA GLY A 333 8.15 29.50 -6.37
C GLY A 333 9.43 29.94 -7.08
N THR A 334 9.99 31.07 -6.65
CA THR A 334 11.14 31.74 -7.29
C THR A 334 12.48 31.48 -6.60
N THR A 335 12.55 30.54 -5.64
CA THR A 335 13.77 30.30 -4.85
C THR A 335 14.90 29.70 -5.70
N THR A 336 16.13 30.11 -5.39
CA THR A 336 17.35 29.70 -6.11
C THR A 336 17.74 28.25 -5.85
N ASN A 337 17.40 27.68 -4.68
CA ASN A 337 17.64 26.26 -4.40
C ASN A 337 16.59 25.42 -5.13
N GLY A 338 17.08 24.50 -5.97
CA GLY A 338 16.28 23.61 -6.80
C GLY A 338 15.97 22.26 -6.14
N MET A 339 15.04 21.53 -6.75
CA MET A 339 14.76 20.14 -6.38
C MET A 339 15.99 19.27 -6.71
N LEU A 340 16.49 18.53 -5.73
CA LEU A 340 17.63 17.60 -5.88
C LEU A 340 17.13 16.15 -5.77
N ILE A 341 16.20 15.80 -6.67
CA ILE A 341 15.72 14.42 -6.81
C ILE A 341 16.55 13.72 -7.88
N SER A 342 17.22 12.64 -7.51
CA SER A 342 17.93 11.80 -8.46
C SER A 342 17.09 10.60 -8.89
N PHE A 343 16.99 10.37 -10.18
CA PHE A 343 16.41 9.18 -10.80
C PHE A 343 17.50 8.19 -11.27
N GLY A 344 18.76 8.43 -10.90
CA GLY A 344 19.91 7.58 -11.18
C GLY A 344 21.13 8.39 -11.59
N ASP A 345 22.26 8.13 -10.95
CA ASP A 345 23.55 8.78 -11.22
C ASP A 345 24.65 7.71 -11.22
N ALA A 346 25.23 7.43 -12.39
CA ALA A 346 26.24 6.40 -12.59
C ALA A 346 27.55 6.68 -11.83
N THR A 347 27.76 7.93 -11.39
CA THR A 347 28.93 8.33 -10.61
C THR A 347 28.68 8.28 -9.10
N SER A 348 27.43 8.10 -8.68
CA SER A 348 27.05 8.10 -7.28
C SER A 348 27.61 6.89 -6.53
N THR A 349 28.17 7.12 -5.35
CA THR A 349 28.58 6.06 -4.41
C THR A 349 27.41 5.56 -3.55
N ASP A 350 26.26 6.23 -3.60
CA ASP A 350 25.04 5.77 -2.94
C ASP A 350 24.45 4.57 -3.71
N SER A 351 24.54 3.39 -3.10
CA SER A 351 24.00 2.12 -3.65
C SER A 351 22.50 2.13 -3.96
N THR A 352 21.76 3.13 -3.47
CA THR A 352 20.35 3.34 -3.80
C THR A 352 20.14 4.21 -5.03
N ASN A 353 21.09 5.11 -5.36
CA ASN A 353 21.01 6.09 -6.45
C ASN A 353 21.47 5.53 -7.81
N VAL A 354 20.90 4.39 -8.18
CA VAL A 354 21.37 3.54 -9.29
C VAL A 354 20.49 3.58 -10.53
N GLY A 355 19.45 4.41 -10.51
CA GLY A 355 18.37 4.41 -11.50
C GLY A 355 17.66 3.07 -11.57
N ARG A 356 17.69 2.42 -12.74
CA ARG A 356 16.98 1.17 -13.05
C ARG A 356 15.47 1.28 -12.87
N ASN A 357 14.93 2.48 -13.00
CA ASN A 357 13.50 2.65 -13.20
C ASN A 357 13.16 2.20 -14.62
N ARG A 358 11.98 1.61 -14.79
CA ARG A 358 11.37 1.37 -16.10
C ARG A 358 10.22 2.36 -16.28
N LEU A 359 10.38 3.33 -17.18
CA LEU A 359 9.36 4.33 -17.51
C LEU A 359 8.90 4.07 -18.93
N VAL A 360 7.67 3.57 -19.09
CA VAL A 360 7.16 3.16 -20.41
C VAL A 360 5.67 3.42 -20.54
N ASN A 361 5.23 3.82 -21.73
CA ASN A 361 3.81 3.93 -22.08
C ASN A 361 3.02 4.82 -21.11
N ASN A 362 3.63 5.87 -20.58
CA ASN A 362 2.89 6.90 -19.86
C ASN A 362 2.55 8.01 -20.85
N GLY A 363 1.30 8.40 -20.99
CA GLY A 363 0.92 9.32 -22.04
C GLY A 363 -0.51 9.83 -21.97
N ASN A 364 -0.72 10.94 -22.64
CA ASN A 364 -2.01 11.60 -22.76
C ASN A 364 -2.11 12.29 -24.13
N GLY A 365 -3.33 12.46 -24.65
CA GLY A 365 -3.56 13.08 -25.95
C GLY A 365 -2.94 12.33 -27.15
N GLY A 366 -2.57 11.06 -26.99
CA GLY A 366 -1.86 10.27 -28.02
C GLY A 366 -0.33 10.41 -28.00
N THR A 367 0.22 11.22 -27.10
CA THR A 367 1.67 11.45 -26.95
C THR A 367 2.19 10.75 -25.68
N ILE A 368 3.43 10.25 -25.74
CA ILE A 368 4.12 9.66 -24.59
C ILE A 368 4.88 10.74 -23.83
N TYR A 369 4.71 10.73 -22.50
CA TYR A 369 5.35 11.61 -21.54
C TYR A 369 5.86 10.78 -20.36
N ASP A 370 6.92 10.01 -20.60
CA ASP A 370 7.53 9.17 -19.56
C ASP A 370 8.23 10.03 -18.49
N PHE A 371 8.75 11.20 -18.86
CA PHE A 371 9.29 12.16 -17.92
C PHE A 371 9.01 13.61 -18.36
N TYR A 372 8.42 14.42 -17.49
CA TYR A 372 8.17 15.84 -17.75
C TYR A 372 8.85 16.69 -16.67
N ASN A 373 9.94 17.35 -17.04
CA ASN A 373 10.62 18.31 -16.16
C ASN A 373 10.05 19.73 -16.34
N ASN A 374 8.97 20.06 -15.63
CA ASN A 374 8.39 21.41 -15.62
C ASN A 374 9.06 22.32 -14.57
N ALA A 375 10.38 22.20 -14.44
CA ALA A 375 11.19 22.97 -13.51
C ALA A 375 12.50 23.38 -14.19
N PRO A 376 13.13 24.49 -13.76
CA PRO A 376 14.43 24.91 -14.29
C PRO A 376 15.60 24.06 -13.78
N ASP A 377 15.35 23.18 -12.81
CA ASP A 377 16.39 22.41 -12.12
C ASP A 377 16.84 21.21 -12.98
N ALA A 378 18.15 21.02 -13.14
CA ALA A 378 18.70 19.87 -13.85
C ALA A 378 18.63 18.60 -12.98
N LEU A 379 18.33 17.46 -13.61
CA LEU A 379 18.04 16.21 -12.93
C LEU A 379 18.85 15.07 -13.54
N LYS A 380 19.34 14.17 -12.69
CA LYS A 380 20.00 12.93 -13.08
C LYS A 380 18.97 11.82 -13.26
N ALA A 381 18.97 11.14 -14.40
CA ALA A 381 18.05 10.07 -14.76
C ALA A 381 18.75 8.94 -15.54
N GLU A 382 20.01 8.67 -15.18
CA GLU A 382 20.86 7.68 -15.82
C GLU A 382 20.48 6.25 -15.38
N ASN A 383 20.94 5.26 -16.16
CA ASN A 383 20.74 3.84 -15.95
C ASN A 383 19.27 3.41 -15.85
N ASN A 384 18.35 4.14 -16.49
CA ASN A 384 16.92 3.81 -16.55
C ASN A 384 16.56 3.10 -17.87
N ASP A 385 15.49 2.30 -17.84
CA ASP A 385 14.92 1.60 -19.00
C ASP A 385 13.69 2.37 -19.52
N TRP A 386 13.78 2.85 -20.75
CA TRP A 386 12.75 3.67 -21.39
C TRP A 386 11.91 2.88 -22.41
N GLY A 387 12.03 1.55 -22.42
CA GLY A 387 11.28 0.68 -23.33
C GLY A 387 11.80 0.65 -24.77
N THR A 388 12.92 1.32 -25.06
CA THR A 388 13.55 1.41 -26.37
C THR A 388 15.07 1.41 -26.23
N ASN A 389 15.79 1.00 -27.28
CA ASN A 389 17.24 1.12 -27.40
C ASN A 389 17.69 2.31 -28.27
N VAL A 390 16.74 3.14 -28.73
CA VAL A 390 17.00 4.28 -29.61
C VAL A 390 16.96 5.58 -28.81
N ALA A 391 18.11 6.26 -28.70
CA ALA A 391 18.23 7.50 -27.91
C ALA A 391 17.25 8.59 -28.34
N ALA A 392 17.07 8.78 -29.66
CA ALA A 392 16.11 9.76 -30.18
C ALA A 392 14.65 9.48 -29.78
N THR A 393 14.28 8.21 -29.59
CA THR A 393 12.96 7.83 -29.08
C THR A 393 12.85 8.11 -27.58
N VAL A 394 13.92 7.89 -26.81
CA VAL A 394 13.98 8.28 -25.39
C VAL A 394 13.81 9.79 -25.25
N GLU A 395 14.57 10.57 -26.01
CA GLU A 395 14.48 12.04 -26.06
C GLU A 395 13.03 12.50 -26.29
N ALA A 396 12.34 11.94 -27.28
CA ALA A 396 10.97 12.30 -27.60
C ALA A 396 9.93 11.97 -26.51
N HIS A 397 10.27 11.13 -25.52
CA HIS A 397 9.41 10.79 -24.39
C HIS A 397 9.68 11.65 -23.14
N ILE A 398 10.72 12.50 -23.21
CA ILE A 398 11.16 13.38 -22.12
C ILE A 398 10.89 14.83 -22.54
N VAL A 399 10.26 15.62 -21.66
CA VAL A 399 10.11 17.07 -21.86
C VAL A 399 11.08 17.78 -20.92
N HIS A 400 12.06 18.50 -21.47
CA HIS A 400 13.14 19.15 -20.72
C HIS A 400 13.79 20.32 -21.51
N ASN A 401 15.02 20.70 -21.16
CA ASN A 401 15.72 21.87 -21.72
C ASN A 401 15.77 21.96 -23.26
N PRO A 402 16.02 20.87 -24.02
CA PRO A 402 16.00 20.90 -25.48
C PRO A 402 14.66 21.31 -26.09
N ASP A 403 13.53 20.99 -25.44
CA ASP A 403 12.19 21.40 -25.87
C ASP A 403 11.89 22.86 -25.49
N ASN A 404 12.41 23.30 -24.34
CA ASN A 404 12.23 24.65 -23.84
C ASN A 404 13.42 25.05 -22.96
N ALA A 405 14.18 26.06 -23.40
CA ALA A 405 15.41 26.52 -22.76
C ALA A 405 15.24 27.03 -21.31
N THR A 406 14.00 27.28 -20.86
CA THR A 406 13.71 27.66 -19.46
C THR A 406 13.62 26.46 -18.50
N LEU A 407 13.50 25.25 -19.04
CA LEU A 407 13.45 24.01 -18.28
C LEU A 407 14.86 23.48 -18.01
N GLY A 408 15.01 22.70 -16.95
CA GLY A 408 16.26 22.05 -16.59
C GLY A 408 16.51 20.80 -17.41
N LEU A 409 17.78 20.47 -17.63
CA LEU A 409 18.19 19.28 -18.36
C LEU A 409 17.85 18.02 -17.56
N VAL A 410 17.13 17.07 -18.16
CA VAL A 410 17.10 15.67 -17.73
C VAL A 410 18.27 14.94 -18.37
N ASP A 411 19.25 14.54 -17.57
CA ASP A 411 20.43 13.78 -17.99
C ASP A 411 20.14 12.29 -17.87
N TYR A 412 19.70 11.67 -18.97
CA TYR A 412 19.25 10.27 -19.00
C TYR A 412 20.30 9.28 -19.54
N GLN A 413 21.48 9.77 -19.96
CA GLN A 413 22.53 8.94 -20.55
C GLN A 413 23.61 8.59 -19.52
N PRO A 414 24.07 7.34 -19.43
CA PRO A 414 23.64 6.18 -20.22
C PRO A 414 22.25 5.70 -19.79
N PHE A 415 21.48 5.11 -20.72
CA PHE A 415 20.23 4.43 -20.40
C PHE A 415 20.34 2.92 -20.63
N LEU A 416 19.52 2.14 -19.93
CA LEU A 416 19.48 0.69 -20.09
C LEU A 416 18.89 0.34 -21.45
N THR A 417 19.62 -0.48 -22.19
CA THR A 417 19.10 -1.14 -23.38
C THR A 417 18.52 -2.49 -22.96
N PRO A 418 17.31 -2.86 -23.40
CA PRO A 418 16.78 -4.19 -23.15
C PRO A 418 17.78 -5.23 -23.65
N LEU A 419 18.20 -6.16 -22.78
CA LEU A 419 18.98 -7.32 -23.22
C LEU A 419 18.14 -8.04 -24.27
N ALA A 420 18.62 -8.08 -25.51
CA ALA A 420 17.94 -8.81 -26.57
C ALA A 420 17.75 -10.26 -26.10
N ALA A 421 16.49 -10.67 -25.90
CA ALA A 421 16.17 -12.07 -25.77
C ALA A 421 16.48 -12.70 -27.14
N ARG A 422 17.63 -13.38 -27.26
CA ARG A 422 17.92 -14.17 -28.45
C ARG A 422 16.81 -15.22 -28.55
N THR A 423 15.92 -15.07 -29.51
CA THR A 423 14.99 -16.13 -29.86
C THR A 423 15.84 -17.30 -30.29
N ALA A 424 15.77 -18.41 -29.56
CA ALA A 424 16.47 -19.61 -29.97
C ALA A 424 15.97 -20.01 -31.37
N ALA A 425 16.88 -20.26 -32.30
CA ALA A 425 16.48 -20.68 -33.63
C ALA A 425 15.67 -21.99 -33.52
N PRO A 426 14.49 -22.09 -34.12
CA PRO A 426 13.63 -23.25 -33.94
C PRO A 426 14.29 -24.50 -34.53
N LEU A 427 14.28 -25.60 -33.78
CA LEU A 427 14.62 -26.94 -34.25
C LEU A 427 13.32 -27.69 -34.51
N THR A 428 13.18 -28.33 -35.67
CA THR A 428 12.03 -29.19 -35.95
C THR A 428 12.29 -30.53 -35.26
N ALA A 429 11.40 -30.94 -34.36
CA ALA A 429 11.52 -32.24 -33.71
C ALA A 429 10.16 -32.90 -33.57
N ALA A 430 10.08 -34.19 -33.87
CA ALA A 430 8.93 -35.03 -33.61
C ALA A 430 9.31 -36.12 -32.61
N LEU A 431 8.41 -36.47 -31.70
CA LEU A 431 8.66 -37.50 -30.70
C LEU A 431 7.65 -38.63 -30.84
N TYR A 432 8.14 -39.86 -31.03
CA TYR A 432 7.29 -41.04 -31.21
C TYR A 432 7.90 -42.32 -30.62
N PRO A 433 7.08 -43.29 -30.15
CA PRO A 433 5.65 -43.13 -29.94
C PRO A 433 5.37 -42.10 -28.82
N ASN A 434 4.17 -41.55 -28.81
CA ASN A 434 3.69 -40.67 -27.75
C ASN A 434 2.18 -40.89 -27.62
N PRO A 435 1.69 -41.61 -26.59
CA PRO A 435 2.40 -42.00 -25.37
C PRO A 435 3.52 -43.03 -25.54
N ALA A 436 4.49 -43.03 -24.61
CA ALA A 436 5.65 -43.92 -24.57
C ALA A 436 5.82 -44.60 -23.20
N ARG A 437 6.45 -45.77 -23.15
CA ARG A 437 6.68 -46.52 -21.89
C ARG A 437 8.15 -46.48 -21.47
N ASN A 438 8.98 -47.25 -22.15
CA ASN A 438 10.40 -47.42 -21.77
C ASN A 438 11.34 -46.48 -22.52
N GLN A 439 10.97 -46.08 -23.74
CA GLN A 439 11.76 -45.21 -24.59
C GLN A 439 10.86 -44.45 -25.57
N ALA A 440 11.34 -43.30 -26.03
CA ALA A 440 10.80 -42.58 -27.18
C ALA A 440 11.92 -42.22 -28.15
N THR A 441 11.59 -42.07 -29.43
CA THR A 441 12.51 -41.57 -30.46
C THR A 441 12.22 -40.11 -30.72
N LEU A 442 13.24 -39.28 -30.60
CA LEU A 442 13.26 -37.90 -31.05
C LEU A 442 13.79 -37.88 -32.49
N GLN A 443 12.92 -37.56 -33.44
CA GLN A 443 13.25 -37.37 -34.84
C GLN A 443 13.61 -35.92 -35.10
N LEU A 444 14.81 -35.73 -35.65
CA LEU A 444 15.46 -34.44 -35.88
C LEU A 444 15.84 -34.31 -37.36
N PRO A 445 16.12 -33.09 -37.86
CA PRO A 445 16.44 -32.86 -39.26
C PRO A 445 17.86 -33.31 -39.66
N ALA A 446 18.75 -33.55 -38.69
CA ALA A 446 20.14 -33.90 -38.94
C ALA A 446 20.73 -34.76 -37.82
N ALA A 447 21.79 -35.49 -38.17
CA ALA A 447 22.61 -36.25 -37.24
C ALA A 447 23.42 -35.36 -36.29
N GLY A 448 23.90 -35.93 -35.19
CA GLY A 448 24.81 -35.27 -34.26
C GLY A 448 24.33 -35.27 -32.81
N ARG A 449 25.12 -34.66 -31.92
CA ARG A 449 24.80 -34.59 -30.48
C ARG A 449 23.61 -33.67 -30.23
N VAL A 450 22.73 -34.11 -29.35
CA VAL A 450 21.50 -33.42 -28.96
C VAL A 450 21.44 -33.46 -27.44
N HIS A 451 21.25 -32.30 -26.84
CA HIS A 451 21.01 -32.19 -25.41
C HIS A 451 19.51 -32.17 -25.16
N VAL A 452 18.99 -33.05 -24.30
CA VAL A 452 17.55 -33.16 -24.02
C VAL A 452 17.27 -33.05 -22.53
N ALA A 453 16.43 -32.09 -22.17
CA ALA A 453 15.91 -31.89 -20.83
C ALA A 453 14.42 -32.24 -20.78
N LEU A 454 14.01 -33.06 -19.80
CA LEU A 454 12.62 -33.39 -19.51
C LEU A 454 12.19 -32.69 -18.23
N ARG A 455 11.05 -32.01 -18.28
CA ARG A 455 10.46 -31.32 -17.13
C ARG A 455 9.06 -31.86 -16.85
N ASP A 456 8.70 -31.95 -15.58
CA ASP A 456 7.32 -32.27 -15.20
C ASP A 456 6.38 -31.08 -15.45
N VAL A 457 5.08 -31.28 -15.23
CA VAL A 457 4.05 -30.23 -15.40
C VAL A 457 4.25 -29.01 -14.47
N ALA A 458 5.05 -29.13 -13.40
CA ALA A 458 5.40 -28.02 -12.52
C ALA A 458 6.69 -27.30 -12.98
N GLY A 459 7.27 -27.70 -14.11
CA GLY A 459 8.49 -27.12 -14.69
C GLY A 459 9.79 -27.63 -14.06
N ARG A 460 9.73 -28.59 -13.13
CA ARG A 460 10.92 -29.15 -12.46
C ARG A 460 11.65 -30.08 -13.43
N LEU A 461 12.96 -29.94 -13.54
CA LEU A 461 13.81 -30.84 -14.31
C LEU A 461 13.77 -32.23 -13.67
N VAL A 462 13.33 -33.24 -14.43
CA VAL A 462 13.24 -34.62 -13.96
C VAL A 462 14.28 -35.53 -14.60
N ARG A 463 14.80 -35.15 -15.77
CA ARG A 463 15.85 -35.88 -16.48
C ARG A 463 16.55 -34.94 -17.45
N GLU A 464 17.83 -35.17 -17.64
CA GLU A 464 18.65 -34.52 -18.64
C GLU A 464 19.56 -35.58 -19.27
N ALA A 465 19.73 -35.53 -20.59
CA ALA A 465 20.51 -36.51 -21.32
C ALA A 465 21.13 -35.89 -22.58
N ASP A 466 22.39 -36.23 -22.83
CA ASP A 466 23.01 -36.03 -24.13
C ASP A 466 22.86 -37.31 -24.95
N VAL A 467 22.15 -37.21 -26.08
CA VAL A 467 21.93 -38.32 -27.01
C VAL A 467 22.52 -37.97 -28.37
N THR A 468 22.86 -38.98 -29.17
CA THR A 468 23.37 -38.76 -30.52
C THR A 468 22.30 -39.17 -31.53
N ALA A 469 21.86 -38.22 -32.36
CA ALA A 469 21.02 -38.50 -33.51
C ALA A 469 21.85 -39.21 -34.58
N THR A 470 21.31 -40.33 -35.04
CA THR A 470 21.80 -41.16 -36.15
C THR A 470 21.75 -40.40 -37.49
N PRO A 471 22.39 -40.91 -38.57
CA PRO A 471 22.36 -40.30 -39.90
C PRO A 471 20.96 -39.97 -40.44
N ASP A 472 19.94 -40.76 -40.08
CA ASP A 472 18.52 -40.55 -40.41
C ASP A 472 17.79 -39.63 -39.39
N GLY A 473 18.53 -38.99 -38.48
CA GLY A 473 18.02 -37.98 -37.54
C GLY A 473 17.34 -38.55 -36.30
N ARG A 474 17.46 -39.85 -36.02
CA ARG A 474 16.80 -40.49 -34.87
C ARG A 474 17.71 -40.52 -33.64
N ALA A 475 17.23 -39.97 -32.53
CA ALA A 475 17.85 -40.08 -31.22
C ALA A 475 16.92 -40.81 -30.24
N VAL A 476 17.42 -41.84 -29.57
CA VAL A 476 16.63 -42.61 -28.60
C VAL A 476 16.73 -41.97 -27.22
N LEU A 477 15.57 -41.65 -26.64
CA LEU A 477 15.41 -41.16 -25.29
C LEU A 477 14.94 -42.30 -24.39
N VAL A 478 15.76 -42.66 -23.40
CA VAL A 478 15.40 -43.65 -22.39
C VAL A 478 14.48 -43.01 -21.36
N LEU A 479 13.32 -43.60 -21.12
CA LEU A 479 12.27 -43.13 -20.21
C LEU A 479 12.10 -44.00 -18.96
N ALA A 480 12.78 -45.16 -18.92
CA ALA A 480 12.77 -46.06 -17.78
C ALA A 480 13.05 -45.30 -16.46
N GLY A 481 12.23 -45.54 -15.44
CA GLY A 481 12.32 -44.90 -14.13
C GLY A 481 11.59 -43.55 -14.00
N LEU A 482 10.99 -43.02 -15.08
CA LEU A 482 10.03 -41.93 -14.95
C LEU A 482 8.68 -42.48 -14.47
N LYS A 483 7.96 -41.68 -13.67
CA LYS A 483 6.59 -42.03 -13.26
C LYS A 483 5.64 -41.81 -14.44
N PRO A 484 4.52 -42.56 -14.54
CA PRO A 484 3.49 -42.25 -15.53
C PRO A 484 2.99 -40.81 -15.37
N GLY A 485 2.88 -40.07 -16.48
CA GLY A 485 2.51 -38.65 -16.45
C GLY A 485 2.90 -37.86 -17.70
N LEU A 486 2.55 -36.57 -17.70
CA LEU A 486 2.87 -35.64 -18.78
C LEU A 486 4.17 -34.89 -18.48
N TYR A 487 5.03 -34.83 -19.48
CA TYR A 487 6.31 -34.14 -19.45
C TYR A 487 6.43 -33.16 -20.61
N VAL A 488 7.25 -32.12 -20.42
CA VAL A 488 7.71 -31.24 -21.49
C VAL A 488 9.16 -31.60 -21.78
N TYR A 489 9.47 -31.93 -23.03
CA TYR A 489 10.85 -32.06 -23.47
C TYR A 489 11.34 -30.74 -24.06
N GLN A 490 12.63 -30.47 -23.88
CA GLN A 490 13.38 -29.43 -24.56
C GLN A 490 14.62 -30.09 -25.16
N ALA A 491 14.79 -30.00 -26.48
CA ALA A 491 15.93 -30.56 -27.20
C ALA A 491 16.74 -29.45 -27.85
N GLU A 492 18.05 -29.47 -27.64
CA GLU A 492 19.00 -28.52 -28.22
C GLU A 492 19.99 -29.23 -29.13
N GLN A 493 20.11 -28.74 -30.37
CA GLN A 493 21.08 -29.22 -31.35
C GLN A 493 21.64 -28.03 -32.13
N ASN A 494 22.97 -27.87 -32.15
CA ASN A 494 23.66 -26.81 -32.89
C ASN A 494 23.12 -25.39 -32.60
N GLY A 495 22.79 -25.10 -31.34
CA GLY A 495 22.23 -23.80 -30.92
C GLY A 495 20.77 -23.56 -31.34
N ARG A 496 20.08 -24.59 -31.86
CA ARG A 496 18.66 -24.57 -32.17
C ARG A 496 17.89 -25.34 -31.10
N LEU A 497 16.69 -24.87 -30.76
CA LEU A 497 15.86 -25.46 -29.70
C LEU A 497 14.51 -25.96 -30.24
N ALA A 498 14.11 -27.15 -29.79
CA ALA A 498 12.76 -27.69 -29.96
C ALA A 498 12.15 -27.94 -28.58
N SER A 499 10.85 -27.77 -28.45
CA SER A 499 10.12 -28.23 -27.28
C SER A 499 8.81 -28.91 -27.68
N GLY A 500 8.35 -29.82 -26.85
CA GLY A 500 7.12 -30.55 -27.08
C GLY A 500 6.67 -31.31 -25.86
N ARG A 501 5.55 -32.01 -25.98
CA ARG A 501 4.95 -32.80 -24.91
C ARG A 501 5.28 -34.27 -25.09
N LEU A 502 5.50 -34.98 -23.99
CA LEU A 502 5.70 -36.42 -23.92
C LEU A 502 4.79 -36.98 -22.81
N ALA A 503 3.92 -37.92 -23.16
CA ALA A 503 3.17 -38.72 -22.20
C ALA A 503 3.91 -40.03 -21.93
N VAL A 504 4.18 -40.31 -20.65
CA VAL A 504 4.78 -41.56 -20.19
C VAL A 504 3.70 -42.43 -19.55
N GLU A 505 3.61 -43.69 -19.95
CA GLU A 505 2.69 -44.72 -19.42
C GLU A 505 3.39 -45.77 -18.56
#